data_AF-A1T441-F1
#
_entry.id   AF-A1T441-F1
#
_cell.length_a   1.000
_cell.length_b   1.000
_cell.length_c   1.000
_cell.angle_alpha   90.00
_cell.angle_beta   90.00
_cell.angle_gamma   90.00
#
_symmetry.space_group_name_H-M   'P 1'
#
loop_
_entity.id
_entity.type
_entity.pdbx_description
1 polymer ?
#
loop_
_entity_poly.entity_id
_entity_poly.type
_entity_poly.pdbx_seq_one_letter_code
_entity_poly.pdbx_strand_id
1 'polypeptide(L)'
;MSGRRTPELRPSTQASLGYSDTWGPYWDAMFKPRLVTSWIDWKRCSTGVNVARRLWSQREYWRRVYESVHGDDPAGWPSQHPGIVLDALSASGYAGCLRCQWLSGARSPLRAARRHETTDGSWRV
;
A
#
# COMPACT_ATOMS: atom_id res chain seq x y z
N MET A 1 -0.19 -44.30 -11.17
CA MET A 1 -0.52 -43.42 -10.02
C MET A 1 0.43 -42.22 -10.05
N SER A 2 -0.01 -41.07 -10.58
CA SER A 2 0.83 -39.85 -10.61
C SER A 2 0.75 -39.17 -9.25
N GLY A 3 1.76 -39.34 -8.41
CA GLY A 3 1.85 -38.67 -7.12
C GLY A 3 1.91 -37.16 -7.32
N ARG A 4 0.93 -36.41 -6.78
CA ARG A 4 1.02 -34.95 -6.71
C ARG A 4 2.23 -34.62 -5.84
N ARG A 5 3.29 -34.06 -6.43
CA ARG A 5 4.34 -33.39 -5.67
C ARG A 5 3.71 -32.18 -5.00
N THR A 6 3.68 -32.17 -3.67
CA THR A 6 3.37 -30.95 -2.93
C THR A 6 4.42 -29.91 -3.28
N PRO A 7 4.03 -28.70 -3.73
CA PRO A 7 5.00 -27.67 -4.07
C PRO A 7 5.84 -27.28 -2.86
N GLU A 8 7.16 -27.16 -3.04
CA GLU A 8 8.07 -26.68 -2.00
C GLU A 8 7.74 -25.23 -1.63
N LEU A 9 7.75 -24.94 -0.33
CA LEU A 9 7.55 -23.59 0.21
C LEU A 9 8.91 -22.98 0.57
N ARG A 10 9.10 -21.71 0.19
CA ARG A 10 10.32 -20.94 0.45
C ARG A 10 9.98 -19.54 0.96
N PRO A 11 10.89 -18.86 1.68
CA PRO A 11 10.69 -17.46 2.04
C PRO A 11 10.36 -16.61 0.81
N SER A 12 9.31 -15.79 0.89
CA SER A 12 8.96 -14.89 -0.21
C SER A 12 10.03 -13.81 -0.41
N THR A 13 10.30 -13.48 -1.67
CA THR A 13 11.19 -12.40 -2.06
C THR A 13 10.67 -11.06 -1.53
N GLN A 14 11.55 -10.25 -0.94
CA GLN A 14 11.24 -8.88 -0.51
C GLN A 14 11.47 -7.90 -1.67
N ALA A 15 10.47 -7.78 -2.55
CA ALA A 15 10.58 -6.89 -3.72
C ALA A 15 10.66 -5.40 -3.35
N SER A 16 10.28 -5.03 -2.13
CA SER A 16 10.32 -3.66 -1.60
C SER A 16 11.72 -3.15 -1.24
N LEU A 17 12.73 -4.03 -1.16
CA LEU A 17 14.09 -3.62 -0.78
C LEU A 17 14.66 -2.58 -1.76
N GLY A 18 15.14 -1.46 -1.20
CA GLY A 18 15.63 -0.31 -1.99
C GLY A 18 14.55 0.68 -2.44
N TYR A 19 13.28 0.46 -2.07
CA TYR A 19 12.14 1.31 -2.47
C TYR A 19 11.40 1.92 -1.28
N SER A 20 12.08 2.12 -0.14
CA SER A 20 11.50 2.66 1.11
C SER A 20 10.82 4.02 0.91
N ASP A 21 11.38 4.87 0.06
CA ASP A 21 10.86 6.23 -0.19
C ASP A 21 9.89 6.30 -1.38
N THR A 22 9.51 5.14 -1.93
CA THR A 22 8.57 5.04 -3.05
C THR A 22 7.48 4.00 -2.76
N TRP A 23 7.23 3.07 -3.66
CA TRP A 23 6.15 2.10 -3.57
C TRP A 23 6.43 0.90 -2.64
N GLY A 24 7.64 0.79 -2.08
CA GLY A 24 8.05 -0.32 -1.21
C GLY A 24 7.13 -0.55 -0.01
N PRO A 25 6.78 0.48 0.79
CA PRO A 25 5.84 0.36 1.91
C PRO A 25 4.46 -0.19 1.52
N TYR A 26 4.01 0.09 0.29
CA TYR A 26 2.73 -0.40 -0.21
C TYR A 26 2.82 -1.89 -0.50
N TRP A 27 3.95 -2.35 -1.06
CA TRP A 27 4.21 -3.77 -1.24
C TRP A 27 4.27 -4.50 0.11
N ASP A 28 4.95 -3.93 1.11
CA ASP A 28 5.07 -4.52 2.46
C ASP A 28 3.72 -4.58 3.19
N ALA A 29 2.85 -3.59 2.98
CA ALA A 29 1.49 -3.60 3.51
C ALA A 29 0.63 -4.70 2.89
N MET A 30 0.77 -4.95 1.58
CA MET A 30 0.01 -5.98 0.86
C MET A 30 0.55 -7.39 1.08
N PHE A 31 1.87 -7.55 1.20
CA PHE A 31 2.54 -8.83 1.18
C PHE A 31 3.47 -9.01 2.38
N LYS A 32 2.90 -9.37 3.53
CA LYS A 32 3.70 -9.77 4.69
C LYS A 32 4.64 -10.95 4.34
N PRO A 33 5.85 -10.99 4.94
CA PRO A 33 6.78 -12.11 4.80
C PRO A 33 6.07 -13.42 5.15
N ARG A 34 6.15 -14.41 4.25
CA ARG A 34 5.59 -15.74 4.48
C ARG A 34 6.29 -16.76 3.60
N LEU A 35 6.19 -18.04 3.97
CA LEU A 35 6.61 -19.13 3.09
C LEU A 35 5.59 -19.28 1.95
N VAL A 36 6.06 -19.31 0.71
CA VAL A 36 5.25 -19.37 -0.51
C VAL A 36 5.85 -20.34 -1.53
N THR A 37 5.02 -20.81 -2.45
CA THR A 37 5.51 -21.53 -3.64
C THR A 37 6.17 -20.55 -4.61
N SER A 38 7.05 -21.04 -5.49
CA SER A 38 7.70 -20.22 -6.51
C SER A 38 6.71 -19.50 -7.43
N TRP A 39 5.56 -20.11 -7.73
CA TRP A 39 4.50 -19.48 -8.51
C TRP A 39 3.89 -18.26 -7.80
N ILE A 40 3.60 -18.39 -6.51
CA ILE A 40 3.05 -17.28 -5.71
C ILE A 40 4.09 -16.18 -5.55
N ASP A 41 5.36 -16.53 -5.37
CA ASP A 41 6.45 -15.55 -5.29
C ASP A 41 6.61 -14.77 -6.59
N TRP A 42 6.60 -15.47 -7.73
CA TRP A 42 6.61 -14.85 -9.05
C TRP A 42 5.43 -13.90 -9.25
N LYS A 43 4.21 -14.29 -8.83
CA LYS A 43 3.02 -13.41 -8.91
C LYS A 43 3.16 -12.16 -8.04
N ARG A 44 3.72 -12.29 -6.83
CA ARG A 44 3.98 -11.15 -5.94
C ARG A 44 5.02 -10.19 -6.53
N CYS A 45 6.09 -10.71 -7.13
CA CYS A 45 7.18 -9.92 -7.70
C CYS A 45 6.84 -9.29 -9.06
N SER A 46 5.83 -9.81 -9.77
CA SER A 46 5.33 -9.25 -11.03
C SER A 46 4.09 -8.40 -10.80
N THR A 47 2.91 -9.02 -10.79
CA THR A 47 1.63 -8.34 -10.62
C THR A 47 1.58 -7.53 -9.32
N GLY A 48 2.07 -8.09 -8.21
CA GLY A 48 2.07 -7.39 -6.92
C GLY A 48 2.90 -6.10 -6.91
N VAL A 49 4.06 -6.08 -7.57
CA VAL A 49 4.89 -4.86 -7.73
C VAL A 49 4.18 -3.82 -8.59
N ASN A 50 3.53 -4.24 -9.68
CA ASN A 50 2.78 -3.31 -10.53
C ASN A 50 1.59 -2.68 -9.78
N VAL A 51 0.89 -3.47 -8.96
CA VAL A 51 -0.18 -2.99 -8.07
C VAL A 51 0.36 -1.93 -7.09
N ALA A 52 1.47 -2.22 -6.40
CA ALA A 52 2.09 -1.30 -5.44
C ALA A 52 2.47 0.04 -6.09
N ARG A 53 3.12 -0.03 -7.25
CA ARG A 53 3.52 1.15 -8.04
C ARG A 53 2.34 1.99 -8.48
N ARG A 54 1.24 1.35 -8.91
CA ARG A 54 0.04 2.05 -9.36
C ARG A 54 -0.64 2.79 -8.22
N LEU A 55 -0.80 2.14 -7.07
CA LEU A 55 -1.37 2.76 -5.87
C LEU A 55 -0.50 3.91 -5.36
N TRP A 56 0.83 3.74 -5.34
CA TRP A 56 1.77 4.81 -4.99
C TRP A 56 1.63 6.02 -5.92
N SER A 57 1.58 5.78 -7.24
CA SER A 57 1.43 6.84 -8.23
C SER A 57 0.12 7.61 -8.05
N GLN A 58 -0.97 6.93 -7.72
CA GLN A 58 -2.25 7.58 -7.41
C GLN A 58 -2.16 8.42 -6.12
N ARG A 59 -1.48 7.92 -5.08
CA ARG A 59 -1.22 8.70 -3.87
C ARG A 59 -0.41 9.95 -4.16
N GLU A 60 0.63 9.85 -4.96
CA GLU A 60 1.46 11.01 -5.34
C GLU A 60 0.70 12.04 -6.16
N TYR A 61 -0.19 11.60 -7.05
CA TYR A 61 -1.11 12.49 -7.73
C TYR A 61 -1.98 13.26 -6.73
N TRP A 62 -2.64 12.56 -5.80
CA TRP A 62 -3.50 13.21 -4.80
C TRP A 62 -2.72 14.08 -3.81
N ARG A 63 -1.49 13.70 -3.47
CA ARG A 63 -0.60 14.53 -2.66
C ARG A 63 -0.35 15.87 -3.34
N ARG A 64 -0.01 15.88 -4.63
CA ARG A 64 0.20 17.12 -5.40
C ARG A 64 -1.07 17.97 -5.50
N VAL A 65 -2.23 17.33 -5.66
CA VAL A 65 -3.52 18.04 -5.63
C VAL A 65 -3.74 18.69 -4.27
N TYR A 66 -3.47 17.97 -3.17
CA TYR A 66 -3.59 18.51 -1.82
C TYR A 66 -2.62 19.66 -1.56
N GLU A 67 -1.35 19.50 -1.96
CA GLU A 67 -0.31 20.52 -1.89
C GLU A 67 -0.70 21.77 -2.69
N SER A 68 -1.37 21.62 -3.84
CA SER A 68 -1.83 22.77 -4.64
C SER A 68 -2.91 23.62 -3.95
N VAL A 69 -3.62 23.06 -2.96
CA VAL A 69 -4.69 23.74 -2.21
C VAL A 69 -4.19 24.24 -0.86
N HIS A 70 -3.29 23.48 -0.21
CA HIS A 70 -2.88 23.73 1.18
C HIS A 70 -1.41 24.12 1.36
N GLY A 71 -0.65 24.25 0.26
CA GLY A 71 0.79 24.50 0.28
C GLY A 71 1.62 23.22 0.32
N ASP A 72 2.88 23.33 -0.06
CA ASP A 72 3.85 22.23 -0.09
C ASP A 72 4.49 21.94 1.27
N ASP A 73 4.34 22.83 2.26
CA ASP A 73 4.77 22.60 3.64
C ASP A 73 3.78 21.70 4.41
N PRO A 74 4.16 20.44 4.73
CA PRO A 74 3.27 19.52 5.43
C PRO A 74 2.97 19.94 6.88
N ALA A 75 3.79 20.80 7.50
CA ALA A 75 3.52 21.30 8.84
C ALA A 75 2.31 22.23 8.86
N GLY A 76 2.08 22.98 7.78
CA GLY A 76 0.95 23.90 7.62
C GLY A 76 -0.37 23.24 7.18
N TRP A 77 -0.37 21.95 6.88
CA TRP A 77 -1.57 21.26 6.40
C TRP A 77 -2.67 21.20 7.48
N PRO A 78 -3.96 21.36 7.09
CA PRO A 78 -5.10 21.28 8.02
C PRO A 78 -5.18 19.95 8.78
N SER A 79 -4.75 18.87 8.15
CA SER A 79 -4.55 17.58 8.80
C SER A 79 -3.11 17.13 8.59
N GLN A 80 -2.49 16.66 9.67
CA GLN A 80 -1.14 16.11 9.63
C GLN A 80 -1.10 14.72 8.99
N HIS A 81 -2.23 14.02 8.89
CA HIS A 81 -2.33 12.71 8.24
C HIS A 81 -3.55 12.63 7.31
N PRO A 82 -3.61 13.40 6.20
CA PRO A 82 -4.78 13.43 5.32
C PRO A 82 -5.05 12.03 4.75
N GLY A 83 -6.23 11.49 5.06
CA GLY A 83 -6.65 10.16 4.63
C GLY A 83 -7.27 10.20 3.24
N ILE A 84 -6.93 9.23 2.39
CA ILE A 84 -7.50 9.11 1.04
C ILE A 84 -7.95 7.68 0.74
N VAL A 85 -8.84 7.55 -0.25
CA VAL A 85 -9.18 6.28 -0.86
C VAL A 85 -8.42 6.15 -2.18
N LEU A 86 -7.76 5.00 -2.35
CA LEU A 86 -7.00 4.62 -3.53
C LEU A 86 -7.75 3.50 -4.26
N ASP A 87 -8.39 3.82 -5.37
CA ASP A 87 -9.29 2.95 -6.12
C ASP A 87 -8.76 2.58 -7.52
N ALA A 88 -7.50 2.89 -7.82
CA ALA A 88 -6.91 2.71 -9.15
C ALA A 88 -6.91 1.26 -9.72
N LEU A 89 -7.32 0.26 -8.94
CA LEU A 89 -7.19 -1.17 -9.26
C LEU A 89 -8.43 -2.03 -8.94
N SER A 90 -9.39 -1.58 -8.13
CA SER A 90 -10.58 -2.38 -7.80
C SER A 90 -11.73 -1.53 -7.25
N ALA A 91 -12.95 -2.08 -7.33
CA ALA A 91 -14.15 -1.49 -6.71
C ALA A 91 -14.09 -1.43 -5.17
N SER A 92 -13.24 -2.25 -4.53
CA SER A 92 -13.13 -2.31 -3.07
C SER A 92 -12.19 -1.25 -2.48
N GLY A 93 -11.27 -0.69 -3.28
CA GLY A 93 -10.34 0.37 -2.88
C GLY A 93 -9.35 0.01 -1.75
N TYR A 94 -8.34 0.85 -1.57
CA TYR A 94 -7.42 0.85 -0.42
C TYR A 94 -7.55 2.17 0.33
N ALA A 95 -7.29 2.17 1.63
CA ALA A 95 -7.10 3.40 2.38
C ALA A 95 -5.61 3.77 2.36
N GLY A 96 -5.29 5.04 2.15
CA GLY A 96 -3.92 5.56 2.18
C GLY A 96 -3.81 6.89 2.90
N CYS A 97 -2.57 7.35 3.11
CA CYS A 97 -2.28 8.66 3.67
C CYS A 97 -1.39 9.50 2.74
N LEU A 98 -1.68 10.79 2.62
CA LEU A 98 -0.92 11.74 1.80
C LEU A 98 0.39 12.21 2.44
N ARG A 99 0.59 11.97 3.74
CA ARG A 99 1.84 12.32 4.43
C ARG A 99 2.71 11.11 4.74
N CYS A 100 2.25 10.22 5.61
CA CYS A 100 2.96 8.98 5.90
C CYS A 100 2.58 7.92 4.87
N GLN A 101 3.50 7.04 4.50
CA GLN A 101 3.34 6.06 3.41
C GLN A 101 2.39 4.90 3.78
N TRP A 102 1.42 5.15 4.67
CA TRP A 102 0.48 4.19 5.18
C TRP A 102 -0.51 3.72 4.10
N LEU A 103 -0.81 2.42 4.11
CA LEU A 103 -1.75 1.75 3.23
C LEU A 103 -2.50 0.66 4.00
N SER A 104 -3.80 0.51 3.76
CA SER A 104 -4.62 -0.58 4.33
C SER A 104 -5.67 -1.10 3.34
N GLY A 105 -5.72 -2.42 3.18
CA GLY A 105 -6.77 -3.12 2.42
C GLY A 105 -8.03 -3.38 3.25
N ALA A 106 -8.60 -2.32 3.84
CA ALA A 106 -9.75 -2.43 4.73
C ALA A 106 -11.06 -2.68 3.97
N ARG A 107 -12.04 -3.39 4.58
CA ARG A 107 -13.39 -3.60 4.02
C ARG A 107 -14.15 -2.29 3.75
N SER A 108 -13.79 -1.21 4.45
CA SER A 108 -14.32 0.13 4.23
C SER A 108 -13.14 1.13 4.18
N PRO A 109 -12.56 1.38 3.00
CA PRO A 109 -11.41 2.25 2.85
C PRO A 109 -11.65 3.67 3.37
N LEU A 110 -12.83 4.24 3.10
CA LEU A 110 -13.18 5.59 3.54
C LEU A 110 -13.15 5.70 5.08
N ARG A 111 -13.76 4.74 5.78
CA ARG A 111 -13.75 4.72 7.25
C ARG A 111 -12.34 4.53 7.80
N ALA A 112 -11.55 3.67 7.16
CA ALA A 112 -10.15 3.41 7.55
C ALA A 112 -9.29 4.67 7.36
N ALA A 113 -9.38 5.34 6.22
CA ALA A 113 -8.69 6.59 5.92
C ALA A 113 -9.07 7.69 6.92
N ARG A 114 -10.38 7.88 7.15
CA ARG A 114 -10.87 8.87 8.12
C ARG A 114 -10.36 8.57 9.52
N ARG A 115 -10.35 7.31 9.94
CA ARG A 115 -9.84 6.92 11.26
C ARG A 115 -8.36 7.22 11.39
N HIS A 116 -7.56 6.86 10.40
CA HIS A 116 -6.13 7.16 10.37
C HIS A 116 -5.88 8.67 10.52
N GLU A 117 -6.63 9.48 9.78
CA GLU A 117 -6.57 10.94 9.85
C GLU A 117 -6.95 11.48 11.23
N THR A 118 -8.10 11.08 11.79
CA THR A 118 -8.59 11.58 13.08
C THR A 118 -7.80 11.10 14.29
N THR A 119 -6.98 10.06 14.11
CA THR A 119 -6.11 9.51 15.17
C THR A 119 -4.66 9.94 14.98
N ASP A 120 -4.43 10.95 14.15
CA ASP A 120 -3.11 11.53 13.85
C ASP A 120 -2.09 10.46 13.43
N GLY A 121 -2.52 9.54 12.58
CA GLY A 121 -1.67 8.48 12.02
C GLY A 121 -1.34 7.32 12.97
N SER A 122 -1.84 7.32 14.21
CA SER A 122 -1.60 6.24 15.18
C SER A 122 -2.29 4.93 14.81
N TRP A 123 -3.43 5.00 14.10
CA TRP A 123 -4.14 3.80 13.67
C TRP A 123 -3.44 3.11 12.49
N ARG A 124 -2.97 1.88 12.73
CA ARG A 124 -2.36 0.97 11.75
C ARG A 124 -3.02 -0.41 11.84
N VAL A 125 -3.15 -1.11 10.73
CA VAL A 125 -3.80 -2.44 10.62
C VAL A 125 -2.75 -3.51 10.32
#